data_AF-A0A2T2UF13-F1
#
_entry.id   AF-A0A2T2UF13-F1
#
_cell.length_a   1.000
_cell.length_b   1.000
_cell.length_c   1.000
_cell.angle_alpha   90.00
_cell.angle_beta   90.00
_cell.angle_gamma   90.00
#
_symmetry.space_group_name_H-M   'P 1'
#
loop_
_entity.id
_entity.type
_entity.pdbx_description
1 polymer ?
#
loop_
_entity_poly.entity_id
_entity_poly.type
_entity_poly.pdbx_seq_one_letter_code
_entity_poly.pdbx_strand_id
1 'polypeptide(L)'
;MFSPKMPVAAGGTRRTQRGCDETERVSAAEAFIGNHTFEVGAEAVLRLADRSGRSPYDCEYVQLADNLNTRLLTYDEPVLEAFPEIAVRPDDVAADA
;
A
#
# COMPACT_ATOMS: atom_id res chain seq x y z
N MET A 1 46.05 23.29 35.43
CA MET A 1 46.01 21.81 35.52
C MET A 1 45.69 21.31 34.11
N PHE A 2 46.73 21.03 33.34
CA PHE A 2 46.66 20.58 31.95
C PHE A 2 46.87 19.07 31.94
N SER A 3 45.88 18.32 31.47
CA SER A 3 46.06 17.11 30.66
C SER A 3 44.69 16.52 30.28
N PRO A 4 44.63 15.80 29.15
CA PRO A 4 43.52 15.81 28.21
C PRO A 4 42.79 14.46 28.14
N LYS A 5 41.69 14.39 27.36
CA LYS A 5 41.51 13.46 26.22
C LYS A 5 40.04 13.40 25.79
N MET A 6 39.78 13.90 24.59
CA MET A 6 38.71 13.37 23.74
C MET A 6 39.06 11.93 23.35
N PRO A 7 38.07 11.05 23.22
CA PRO A 7 37.96 10.21 22.05
C PRO A 7 36.81 10.72 21.19
N VAL A 8 37.15 11.17 19.99
CA VAL A 8 36.21 11.18 18.88
C VAL A 8 35.83 9.72 18.60
N ALA A 9 34.57 9.37 18.84
CA ALA A 9 34.02 8.11 18.36
C ALA A 9 33.68 8.28 16.88
N ALA A 10 34.58 7.78 16.04
CA ALA A 10 34.37 7.57 14.62
C ALA A 10 33.59 6.27 14.38
N GLY A 11 32.67 6.32 13.41
CA GLY A 11 31.93 5.16 12.87
C GLY A 11 30.57 4.99 13.55
N GLY A 12 29.42 5.11 12.91
CA GLY A 12 29.12 4.93 11.49
C GLY A 12 28.14 3.78 11.34
N THR A 13 26.85 4.03 11.58
CA THR A 13 25.76 3.31 10.91
C THR A 13 24.68 4.32 10.54
N ARG A 14 25.05 5.24 9.64
CA ARG A 14 24.08 5.63 8.63
C ARG A 14 23.67 4.29 8.00
N ARG A 15 22.42 3.85 8.19
CA ARG A 15 21.89 2.67 7.49
C ARG A 15 21.87 3.06 6.02
N THR A 16 23.03 2.92 5.38
CA THR A 16 23.16 3.15 3.96
C THR A 16 22.36 2.03 3.33
N GLN A 17 21.22 2.37 2.73
CA GLN A 17 20.69 1.60 1.62
C GLN A 17 21.80 1.64 0.55
N ARG A 18 22.80 0.76 0.67
CA ARG A 18 23.87 0.62 -0.29
C ARG A 18 23.40 -0.41 -1.30
N GLY A 19 23.12 0.08 -2.51
CA GLY A 19 23.16 -0.66 -3.77
C GLY A 19 22.53 -2.04 -3.74
N CYS A 20 21.21 -2.11 -3.53
CA CYS A 20 20.50 -3.20 -4.19
C CYS A 20 20.56 -2.86 -5.67
N ASP A 21 21.13 -3.76 -6.47
CA ASP A 21 21.08 -3.61 -7.92
C ASP A 21 19.61 -3.45 -8.35
N GLU A 22 19.34 -2.72 -9.43
CA GLU A 22 17.95 -2.50 -9.86
C GLU A 22 17.24 -3.84 -10.13
N THR A 23 17.98 -4.84 -10.61
CA THR A 23 17.46 -6.20 -10.80
C THR A 23 17.07 -6.86 -9.48
N GLU A 24 17.90 -6.73 -8.42
CA GLU A 24 17.59 -7.25 -7.08
C GLU A 24 16.34 -6.59 -6.49
N ARG A 25 16.14 -5.29 -6.73
CA ARG A 25 14.96 -4.56 -6.24
C ARG A 25 13.68 -5.03 -6.93
N VAL A 26 13.74 -5.22 -8.25
CA VAL A 26 12.59 -5.74 -9.02
C VAL A 26 12.29 -7.17 -8.60
N SER A 27 13.30 -8.05 -8.51
CA SER A 27 13.07 -9.44 -8.09
C SER A 27 12.50 -9.55 -6.67
N ALA A 28 12.92 -8.69 -5.74
CA ALA A 28 12.33 -8.65 -4.40
C ALA A 28 10.86 -8.19 -4.42
N ALA A 29 10.52 -7.21 -5.27
CA ALA A 29 9.14 -6.75 -5.43
C ALA A 29 8.26 -7.82 -6.10
N GLU A 30 8.76 -8.49 -7.14
CA GLU A 30 8.07 -9.60 -7.82
C GLU A 30 7.81 -10.76 -6.85
N ALA A 31 8.80 -11.14 -6.04
CA ALA A 31 8.63 -12.17 -5.02
C ALA A 31 7.61 -11.77 -3.94
N PHE A 32 7.52 -10.48 -3.58
CA PHE A 32 6.53 -9.97 -2.66
C PHE A 32 5.11 -9.98 -3.26
N ILE A 33 4.96 -9.63 -4.54
CA ILE A 33 3.69 -9.68 -5.27
C ILE A 33 3.24 -11.14 -5.45
N GLY A 34 4.15 -12.05 -5.82
CA GLY A 34 3.85 -13.47 -5.97
C GLY A 34 2.60 -13.74 -6.81
N ASN A 35 1.61 -14.43 -6.22
CA ASN A 35 0.33 -14.73 -6.85
C ASN A 35 -0.78 -13.70 -6.51
N HIS A 36 -0.42 -12.51 -6.04
CA HIS A 36 -1.34 -11.45 -5.64
C HIS A 36 -1.63 -10.44 -6.77
N THR A 37 -1.43 -10.85 -8.03
CA THR A 37 -1.90 -10.10 -9.20
C THR A 37 -3.28 -10.62 -9.59
N PHE A 38 -4.24 -9.72 -9.69
CA PHE A 38 -5.62 -10.05 -10.02
C PHE A 38 -6.09 -9.22 -11.20
N GLU A 39 -6.81 -9.84 -12.13
CA GLU A 39 -7.49 -9.14 -13.21
C GLU A 39 -8.93 -8.81 -12.80
N VAL A 40 -9.35 -7.60 -13.10
CA VAL A 40 -10.73 -7.14 -12.90
C VAL A 40 -11.35 -6.82 -14.26
N GLY A 41 -12.58 -7.27 -14.48
CA GLY A 41 -13.28 -7.02 -15.74
C GLY A 41 -13.55 -5.53 -15.96
N ALA A 42 -12.95 -4.96 -17.00
CA ALA A 42 -13.06 -3.52 -17.33
C ALA A 42 -14.51 -3.03 -17.47
N GLU A 43 -15.41 -3.86 -17.99
CA GLU A 43 -16.83 -3.52 -18.13
C GLU A 43 -17.51 -3.29 -16.77
N ALA A 44 -17.20 -4.12 -15.77
CA ALA A 44 -17.73 -3.97 -14.42
C ALA A 44 -17.21 -2.69 -13.77
N VAL A 45 -15.90 -2.44 -13.91
CA VAL A 45 -15.24 -1.22 -13.41
C VAL A 45 -15.85 0.04 -14.00
N LEU A 46 -16.00 0.10 -15.33
CA LEU A 46 -16.55 1.28 -16.00
C LEU A 46 -18.02 1.54 -15.63
N ARG A 47 -18.83 0.48 -15.50
CA ARG A 47 -20.20 0.60 -14.99
C ARG A 47 -20.24 1.09 -13.54
N LEU A 48 -19.31 0.65 -12.71
CA LEU A 48 -19.24 1.07 -11.30
C LEU A 48 -18.81 2.54 -11.19
N ALA A 49 -17.84 2.97 -12.02
CA ALA A 49 -17.39 4.34 -12.11
C ALA A 49 -18.53 5.28 -12.56
N ASP A 50 -19.28 4.88 -13.59
CA ASP A 50 -20.44 5.64 -14.09
C ASP A 50 -21.51 5.84 -13.00
N ARG A 51 -21.85 4.77 -12.24
CA ARG A 51 -22.86 4.84 -11.18
C ARG A 51 -22.43 5.63 -9.94
N SER A 52 -21.16 5.57 -9.58
CA SER A 52 -20.63 6.15 -8.34
C SER A 52 -20.01 7.54 -8.52
N GLY A 53 -19.71 7.92 -9.77
CA GLY A 53 -18.91 9.09 -10.10
C GLY A 53 -17.47 9.04 -9.58
N ARG A 54 -16.97 7.85 -9.18
CA ARG A 54 -15.57 7.65 -8.79
C ARG A 54 -14.71 7.36 -10.01
N SER A 55 -13.39 7.49 -9.85
CA SER A 55 -12.49 7.17 -10.95
C SER A 55 -12.55 5.66 -11.27
N PRO A 56 -12.32 5.25 -12.53
CA PRO A 56 -12.18 3.84 -12.85
C PRO A 56 -11.12 3.12 -12.01
N TYR A 57 -10.06 3.84 -11.60
CA TYR A 57 -9.03 3.29 -10.71
C TYR A 57 -9.59 2.92 -9.34
N ASP A 58 -10.35 3.81 -8.70
CA ASP A 58 -10.97 3.51 -7.40
C ASP A 58 -11.95 2.35 -7.52
N CYS A 59 -12.74 2.35 -8.59
CA CYS A 59 -13.70 1.29 -8.87
C CYS A 59 -13.04 -0.07 -9.16
N GLU A 60 -11.83 -0.10 -9.70
CA GLU A 60 -11.08 -1.34 -9.89
C GLU A 60 -10.75 -2.00 -8.55
N TYR A 61 -10.26 -1.24 -7.57
CA TYR A 61 -9.96 -1.77 -6.24
C TYR A 61 -11.22 -2.18 -5.47
N VAL A 62 -12.31 -1.42 -5.61
CA VAL A 62 -13.60 -1.77 -5.01
C VAL A 62 -14.15 -3.06 -5.61
N GLN A 63 -14.13 -3.19 -6.93
CA GLN A 63 -14.59 -4.40 -7.61
C GLN A 63 -13.69 -5.61 -7.31
N LEU A 64 -12.37 -5.39 -7.16
CA LEU A 64 -11.46 -6.44 -6.74
C LEU A 64 -11.80 -6.95 -5.34
N ALA A 65 -12.03 -6.05 -4.39
CA ALA A 65 -12.39 -6.40 -3.02
C ALA A 65 -13.71 -7.20 -2.98
N ASP A 66 -14.70 -6.78 -3.77
CA ASP A 66 -15.97 -7.49 -3.96
C ASP A 66 -15.77 -8.91 -4.53
N ASN A 67 -14.98 -9.04 -5.60
CA ASN A 67 -14.66 -10.34 -6.21
C ASN A 67 -13.99 -11.30 -5.23
N LEU A 68 -13.12 -10.78 -4.36
CA LEU A 68 -12.41 -11.55 -3.34
C LEU A 68 -13.21 -11.73 -2.04
N ASN A 69 -14.44 -11.19 -1.95
CA ASN A 69 -15.27 -11.18 -0.74
C ASN A 69 -14.51 -10.62 0.49
N THR A 70 -13.76 -9.54 0.29
CA THR A 70 -12.98 -8.88 1.34
C THR A 70 -13.31 -7.38 1.41
N ARG A 71 -12.85 -6.72 2.47
CA ARG A 71 -12.98 -5.27 2.64
C ARG A 71 -11.80 -4.56 1.98
N LEU A 72 -12.07 -3.41 1.35
CA LEU A 72 -11.05 -2.50 0.85
C LEU A 72 -10.59 -1.58 1.98
N LEU A 73 -9.34 -1.74 2.41
CA LEU A 73 -8.72 -0.80 3.35
C LEU A 73 -8.22 0.43 2.62
N THR A 74 -8.77 1.59 2.95
CA THR A 74 -8.36 2.86 2.34
C THR A 74 -8.57 4.03 3.29
N TYR A 75 -7.78 5.08 3.12
CA TYR A 75 -8.00 6.37 3.78
C TYR A 75 -8.69 7.39 2.87
N ASP A 76 -8.99 7.03 1.62
CA ASP A 76 -9.65 7.94 0.67
C ASP A 76 -11.12 8.16 1.09
N GLU A 77 -11.41 9.35 1.63
CA GLU A 77 -12.75 9.71 2.09
C GLU A 77 -13.83 9.59 0.98
N PRO A 78 -13.61 10.12 -0.24
CA PRO A 78 -14.55 9.91 -1.34
C PRO A 78 -14.89 8.44 -1.63
N VAL A 79 -13.93 7.52 -1.53
CA VAL A 79 -14.18 6.07 -1.72
C VAL A 79 -14.94 5.49 -0.54
N LEU A 80 -14.59 5.87 0.70
CA LEU A 80 -15.29 5.43 1.91
C LEU A 80 -16.77 5.85 1.91
N GLU A 81 -17.05 7.08 1.48
CA GLU A 81 -18.41 7.61 1.36
C GLU A 81 -19.21 6.93 0.24
N ALA A 82 -18.56 6.67 -0.91
CA ALA A 82 -19.22 6.08 -2.07
C ALA A 82 -19.50 4.56 -1.90
N PHE A 83 -18.68 3.85 -1.12
CA PHE A 83 -18.73 2.40 -0.99
C PHE A 83 -18.63 1.91 0.46
N PRO A 84 -19.50 2.35 1.39
CA PRO A 84 -19.38 2.05 2.82
C PRO A 84 -19.55 0.54 3.15
N GLU A 85 -20.17 -0.23 2.27
CA GLU A 85 -20.30 -1.69 2.43
C GLU A 85 -19.04 -2.48 2.06
N ILE A 86 -18.11 -1.87 1.31
CA ILE A 86 -16.89 -2.54 0.82
C ILE A 86 -15.65 -1.88 1.42
N ALA A 87 -15.59 -0.55 1.48
CA ALA A 87 -14.45 0.21 1.97
C ALA A 87 -14.52 0.44 3.48
N VAL A 88 -13.37 0.42 4.16
CA VAL A 88 -13.27 0.68 5.61
C VAL A 88 -11.94 1.38 5.91
N ARG A 89 -11.92 2.26 6.91
CA ARG A 89 -10.65 2.88 7.33
C ARG A 89 -9.80 1.84 8.05
N PRO A 90 -8.48 1.81 7.81
CA PRO A 90 -7.60 0.90 8.53
C PRO A 90 -7.70 1.00 10.07
N ASP A 91 -7.88 2.23 10.58
CA ASP A 91 -8.05 2.47 12.03
C ASP A 91 -9.28 1.76 12.62
N ASP A 92 -10.33 1.56 11.83
CA ASP A 92 -11.58 0.94 12.27
C ASP A 92 -11.48 -0.59 12.35
N VAL A 93 -10.48 -1.19 11.68
CA VAL A 93 -10.25 -2.65 11.68
C VAL A 93 -9.20 -3.07 12.71
N ALA A 94 -8.24 -2.20 13.02
CA ALA A 94 -7.17 -2.49 13.97
C ALA A 94 -7.62 -2.53 15.44
N ALA A 95 -8.86 -2.13 15.75
CA ALA A 95 -9.42 -2.19 17.10
C ALA A 95 -9.90 -3.60 17.51
N ASP A 96 -10.05 -4.52 16.55
CA ASP A 96 -10.62 -5.86 16.77
C ASP A 96 -9.59 -7.02 16.62
N ALA A 97 -8.30 -6.72 16.56
CA ALA A 97 -7.21 -7.71 16.38
C ALA A 97 -6.27 -7.84 17.59
#